data_AF-A0A2R7TBW0-F1
#
_entry.id   AF-A0A2R7TBW0-F1
#
_cell.length_a   1.000
_cell.length_b   1.000
_cell.length_c   1.000
_cell.angle_alpha   90.00
_cell.angle_beta   90.00
_cell.angle_gamma   90.00
#
_symmetry.space_group_name_H-M   'P 1'
#
loop_
_entity.id
_entity.type
_entity.pdbx_description
1 polymer ?
#
loop_
_entity_poly.entity_id
_entity_poly.type
_entity_poly.pdbx_seq_one_letter_code
_entity_poly.pdbx_strand_id
1 'polypeptide(L)'
;MPPERSPEALLQLLHELDTHRPVALTRLAKRLDERVSVLLRALAPLGDAAVGGVAGPGWVTLHCDEAGRWTAQLTEAGRAQAGGAGGPG
;
A
#
# COMPACT_ATOMS: atom_id res chain seq x y z
N MET A 1 -4.72 -17.98 11.24
CA MET A 1 -4.02 -17.39 10.08
C MET A 1 -4.32 -15.91 10.07
N PRO A 2 -3.34 -15.00 9.94
CA PRO A 2 -3.69 -13.62 9.61
C PRO A 2 -4.41 -13.66 8.25
N PRO A 3 -5.48 -12.87 8.05
CA PRO A 3 -6.10 -12.81 6.74
C PRO A 3 -5.02 -12.38 5.76
N GLU A 4 -4.77 -13.20 4.75
CA GLU A 4 -4.04 -12.78 3.56
C GLU A 4 -4.91 -11.71 2.90
N ARG A 5 -4.86 -10.47 3.42
CA ARG A 5 -5.64 -9.35 2.89
C ARG A 5 -5.25 -9.22 1.43
N SER A 6 -6.26 -9.27 0.56
CA SER A 6 -5.99 -9.16 -0.86
C SER A 6 -5.32 -7.82 -1.16
N PRO A 7 -4.43 -7.77 -2.17
CA PRO A 7 -3.84 -6.54 -2.65
C PRO A 7 -4.88 -5.44 -2.89
N GLU A 8 -6.06 -5.79 -3.43
CA GLU A 8 -7.11 -4.80 -3.70
C GLU A 8 -7.63 -4.15 -2.42
N ALA A 9 -7.84 -4.91 -1.35
CA ALA A 9 -8.33 -4.37 -0.09
C ALA A 9 -7.34 -3.35 0.53
N LEU A 10 -6.03 -3.61 0.38
CA LEU A 10 -5.00 -2.68 0.83
C LEU A 10 -4.96 -1.42 -0.04
N LEU A 11 -5.13 -1.55 -1.36
CA LEU A 11 -5.21 -0.42 -2.29
C LEU A 11 -6.45 0.44 -2.03
N GLN A 12 -7.61 -0.18 -1.79
CA GLN A 12 -8.85 0.53 -1.43
C GLN A 12 -8.70 1.29 -0.12
N LEU A 13 -8.13 0.67 0.92
CA LEU A 13 -7.88 1.37 2.18
C LEU A 13 -6.91 2.53 2.02
N LEU A 14 -5.85 2.34 1.22
CA LEU A 14 -4.95 3.45 0.88
C LEU A 14 -5.69 4.55 0.14
N HIS A 15 -6.63 4.21 -0.75
CA HIS A 15 -7.43 5.16 -1.53
C HIS A 15 -8.40 5.94 -0.65
N GLU A 16 -9.07 5.28 0.28
CA GLU A 16 -9.92 5.93 1.30
C GLU A 16 -9.13 6.92 2.18
N LEU A 17 -7.86 6.59 2.43
CA LEU A 17 -6.95 7.40 3.23
C LEU A 17 -6.16 8.41 2.37
N ASP A 18 -6.26 8.33 1.04
CA ASP A 18 -5.50 9.14 0.09
C ASP A 18 -6.05 10.56 0.05
N THR A 19 -5.65 11.37 1.03
CA THR A 19 -5.93 12.81 1.06
C THR A 19 -4.87 13.59 0.26
N HIS A 20 -4.44 13.06 -0.89
CA HIS A 20 -3.32 13.57 -1.71
C HIS A 20 -2.02 13.77 -0.90
N ARG A 21 -1.83 12.96 0.14
CA ARG A 21 -0.64 12.99 0.99
C ARG A 21 -0.17 11.57 1.29
N PRO A 22 1.14 11.36 1.48
CA PRO A 22 1.66 10.07 1.92
C PRO A 22 0.99 9.63 3.23
N VAL A 23 0.50 8.40 3.27
CA VAL A 23 -0.12 7.80 4.44
C VAL A 23 0.94 7.10 5.26
N ALA A 24 1.12 7.50 6.52
CA ALA A 24 2.06 6.84 7.42
C ALA A 24 1.65 5.37 7.67
N LEU A 25 2.58 4.45 7.47
CA LEU A 25 2.35 3.02 7.69
C LEU A 25 2.03 2.71 9.15
N THR A 26 2.53 3.51 10.10
CA THR A 26 2.17 3.42 11.52
C THR A 26 0.68 3.70 11.76
N ARG A 27 0.07 4.60 10.97
CA ARG A 27 -1.36 4.91 11.04
C ARG A 27 -2.20 3.78 10.45
N LEU A 28 -1.76 3.23 9.31
CA LEU A 28 -2.38 2.04 8.71
C LEU A 28 -2.30 0.83 9.65
N ALA A 29 -1.12 0.55 10.20
CA ALA A 29 -0.87 -0.49 11.19
C ALA A 29 -1.85 -0.39 12.35
N LYS A 30 -1.98 0.81 12.94
CA LYS A 30 -2.92 1.06 14.04
C LYS A 30 -4.39 0.86 13.64
N ARG A 31 -4.79 1.25 12.42
CA ARG A 31 -6.17 1.10 11.94
C ARG A 31 -6.52 -0.34 11.60
N LEU A 32 -5.53 -1.11 11.16
CA LEU A 32 -5.67 -2.49 10.74
C LEU A 32 -5.40 -3.51 11.84
N ASP A 33 -4.95 -3.04 13.01
CA ASP A 33 -4.41 -3.83 14.12
C ASP A 33 -3.25 -4.76 13.68
N GLU A 34 -2.40 -4.26 12.80
CA GLU A 34 -1.31 -4.99 12.15
C GLU A 34 0.05 -4.35 12.42
N ARG A 35 1.13 -5.09 12.14
CA ARG A 35 2.51 -4.55 12.25
C ARG A 35 2.92 -3.83 10.97
N VAL A 36 3.69 -2.74 11.10
CA VAL A 36 4.29 -2.02 9.96
C VAL A 36 5.09 -2.96 9.05
N SER A 37 5.85 -3.90 9.62
CA SER A 37 6.63 -4.89 8.87
C SER A 37 5.76 -5.81 8.02
N VAL A 38 4.55 -6.14 8.47
CA VAL A 38 3.59 -6.97 7.73
C VAL A 38 3.03 -6.17 6.56
N LEU A 39 2.64 -4.92 6.80
CA LEU A 39 2.17 -4.02 5.74
C LEU A 39 3.24 -3.74 4.69
N LEU A 40 4.49 -3.52 5.12
CA LEU A 40 5.61 -3.36 4.19
C LEU A 40 5.81 -4.60 3.33
N ARG A 41 5.73 -5.80 3.91
CA ARG A 41 5.88 -7.05 3.14
C ARG A 41 4.74 -7.26 2.14
N ALA A 42 3.54 -6.81 2.47
CA ALA A 42 2.38 -6.84 1.57
C ALA A 42 2.45 -5.75 0.48
N LEU A 43 2.96 -4.55 0.80
CA LEU A 43 3.02 -3.41 -0.11
C LEU A 43 4.26 -3.38 -1.01
N ALA A 44 5.39 -3.89 -0.52
CA ALA A 44 6.64 -3.95 -1.28
C ALA A 44 6.47 -4.59 -2.68
N PRO A 45 5.78 -5.73 -2.85
CA PRO A 45 5.56 -6.31 -4.18
C PRO A 45 4.55 -5.55 -5.04
N LEU A 46 3.71 -4.69 -4.45
CA LEU A 46 2.73 -3.85 -5.17
C LEU A 46 3.31 -2.51 -5.61
N GLY A 47 4.47 -2.15 -5.07
CA GLY A 47 5.12 -0.89 -5.37
C GLY A 47 6.08 -0.95 -6.55
N ASP A 48 6.82 0.15 -6.72
CA ASP A 48 7.89 0.26 -7.71
C ASP A 48 9.22 -0.34 -7.20
N ALA A 49 9.26 -0.77 -5.93
CA ALA A 49 10.43 -1.41 -5.36
C ALA A 49 10.65 -2.77 -6.05
N ALA A 50 11.74 -2.89 -6.83
CA ALA A 50 12.09 -4.13 -7.49
C ALA A 50 12.47 -5.21 -6.46
N VAL A 51 11.53 -6.11 -6.16
CA VAL A 51 11.81 -7.28 -5.33
C VAL A 51 12.18 -8.43 -6.26
N GLY A 52 13.46 -8.82 -6.27
CA GLY A 52 13.95 -9.94 -7.09
C GLY A 52 14.19 -9.59 -8.58
N GLY A 53 14.39 -8.31 -8.91
CA GLY A 53 14.72 -7.86 -10.26
C GLY A 53 13.53 -7.52 -11.16
N VAL A 54 12.30 -7.71 -10.67
CA VAL A 54 11.07 -7.25 -11.32
C VAL A 54 10.52 -6.09 -10.49
N ALA A 55 10.45 -4.90 -11.08
CA ALA A 55 9.68 -3.80 -10.51
C ALA A 55 8.22 -4.26 -10.41
N GLY A 56 7.61 -4.11 -9.23
CA GLY A 56 6.19 -4.39 -9.09
C GLY A 56 5.36 -3.50 -10.01
N PRO A 57 4.03 -3.64 -10.03
CA PRO A 57 3.15 -2.89 -10.93
C PRO A 57 3.15 -1.37 -10.67
N GLY A 58 3.92 -0.88 -9.69
CA GLY A 58 4.09 0.55 -9.43
C GLY A 58 2.81 1.19 -8.89
N TRP A 59 1.95 0.43 -8.22
CA TRP A 59 0.69 0.93 -7.68
C TRP A 59 0.87 1.76 -6.40
N VAL A 60 1.92 1.46 -5.63
CA VAL A 60 2.21 2.14 -4.36
C VAL A 60 3.67 2.59 -4.31
N THR A 61 3.90 3.83 -3.92
CA THR A 61 5.24 4.33 -3.60
C THR A 61 5.45 4.26 -2.10
N LEU A 62 6.50 3.57 -1.67
CA LEU A 62 6.93 3.52 -0.28
C LEU A 62 8.09 4.49 -0.07
N HIS A 63 7.99 5.35 0.93
CA HIS A 63 9.04 6.30 1.30
C HIS A 63 9.37 6.16 2.78
N CYS A 64 10.66 6.01 3.11
CA CYS A 64 11.16 6.03 4.47
C CYS A 64 11.81 7.38 4.75
N ASP A 65 11.41 8.05 5.82
CA ASP A 65 12.11 9.26 6.27
C ASP A 65 13.37 8.93 7.08
N GLU A 66 14.16 9.96 7.39
CA GLU A 66 15.40 9.84 8.19
C GLU A 66 15.15 9.36 9.63
N ALA A 67 13.90 9.49 10.12
CA ALA A 67 13.49 9.00 11.44
C ALA A 67 13.05 7.52 11.41
N GLY A 68 13.17 6.84 10.26
CA GLY A 68 12.75 5.45 10.08
C GLY A 68 11.23 5.26 9.94
N ARG A 69 10.48 6.34 9.69
CA ARG A 69 9.03 6.26 9.47
C ARG A 69 8.74 5.98 8.01
N TRP A 70 8.08 4.86 7.80
CA TRP A 70 7.60 4.47 6.50
C TRP A 70 6.25 5.11 6.20
N THR A 71 6.12 5.61 4.97
CA THR A 71 4.90 6.18 4.40
C THR A 71 4.62 5.49 3.07
N ALA A 72 3.33 5.31 2.77
CA ALA A 72 2.84 4.72 1.54
C ALA A 72 1.96 5.74 0.83
N GLN A 73 2.15 5.91 -0.47
CA GLN A 73 1.34 6.78 -1.31
C GLN A 73 0.87 6.01 -2.54
N LEU A 74 -0.40 6.15 -2.90
CA LEU A 74 -0.89 5.59 -4.16
C LEU A 74 -0.34 6.39 -5.34
N THR A 75 0.13 5.65 -6.35
CA THR A 75 0.41 6.23 -7.66
C THR A 75 -0.89 6.40 -8.44
N GLU A 76 -0.80 7.03 -9.61
CA GLU A 76 -1.94 7.13 -10.52
C GLU A 76 -2.49 5.76 -10.92
N ALA A 77 -1.60 4.80 -11.22
CA ALA A 77 -1.97 3.42 -11.54
C ALA A 77 -2.67 2.73 -10.36
N GLY A 78 -2.17 2.94 -9.12
CA GLY A 78 -2.82 2.39 -7.92
C GLY A 78 -4.19 2.99 -7.66
N ARG A 79 -4.39 4.29 -7.90
CA ARG A 79 -5.71 4.94 -7.82
C ARG A 79 -6.67 4.40 -8.87
N ALA A 80 -6.22 4.21 -10.11
CA ALA A 80 -7.03 3.62 -11.17
C ALA A 80 -7.42 2.17 -10.83
N GLN A 81 -6.50 1.38 -10.24
CA GLN A 81 -6.80 0.03 -9.79
C GLN A 81 -7.78 0.02 -8.60
N ALA A 82 -7.60 0.89 -7.61
CA ALA A 82 -8.48 0.98 -6.44
C ALA A 82 -9.90 1.48 -6.81
N GLY A 83 -9.99 2.46 -7.71
CA GLY A 83 -11.25 2.98 -8.23
C GLY A 83 -11.90 2.06 -9.27
N GLY A 84 -11.11 1.28 -10.00
CA GLY A 84 -11.57 0.32 -11.00
C GLY A 84 -11.95 -1.06 -10.43
N ALA A 85 -11.38 -1.46 -9.29
CA ALA A 85 -11.72 -2.69 -8.59
C ALA A 85 -13.13 -2.69 -7.95
N GLY A 86 -13.91 -1.62 -8.17
CA GLY A 86 -15.34 -1.54 -7.87
C GLY A 86 -16.27 -2.01 -8.99
N GLY A 87 -15.76 -2.70 -10.03
CA GLY A 87 -16.61 -3.35 -11.03
C GLY A 87 -17.10 -4.72 -10.53
N PRO A 88 -18.42 -4.97 -10.42
CA PRO A 88 -18.93 -6.27 -10.00
C PRO A 88 -18.69 -7.29 -11.11
N GLY A 89 -18.03 -8.40 -10.77
CA GLY A 89 -17.98 -9.62 -11.58
C GLY A 89 -18.55 -10.77 -10.77
#